data_AF-A0A7X7H1C1-F1
#
_entry.id   AF-A0A7X7H1C1-F1
#
_cell.length_a   1.000
_cell.length_b   1.000
_cell.length_c   1.000
_cell.angle_alpha   90.00
_cell.angle_beta   90.00
_cell.angle_gamma   90.00
#
_symmetry.space_group_name_H-M   'P 1'
#
loop_
_entity.id
_entity.type
_entity.pdbx_description
1 polymer ?
#
loop_
_entity_poly.entity_id
_entity_poly.type
_entity_poly.pdbx_seq_one_letter_code
_entity_poly.pdbx_strand_id
1 'polypeptide(L)' 'SAGMHQFVIWTALSAEGLGASLQHYNPVIDNAVKKEWNIPEKWKLLAQMPFGKPVDKPEDKEVVPLEERVKVYR' A
#
# COMPACT_ATOMS: atom_id res chain seq x y z
N SER A 1 9.95 1.46 9.53
CA SER A 1 8.52 1.72 9.26
C SER A 1 8.26 1.50 7.78
N ALA A 2 7.48 0.48 7.41
CA ALA A 2 7.18 0.19 5.99
C ALA A 2 5.92 0.92 5.50
N GLY A 3 4.91 1.08 6.36
CA GLY A 3 3.66 1.76 6.01
C GLY A 3 3.85 3.21 5.60
N MET A 4 4.75 3.96 6.26
CA MET A 4 5.06 5.33 5.86
C MET A 4 5.69 5.39 4.45
N HIS A 5 6.61 4.47 4.16
CA HIS A 5 7.23 4.42 2.83
C HIS A 5 6.20 4.04 1.75
N GLN A 6 5.38 3.02 2.01
CA GLN A 6 4.27 2.63 1.14
C GLN A 6 3.31 3.81 0.87
N PHE A 7 2.93 4.55 1.92
CA PHE A 7 2.04 5.70 1.79
C PHE A 7 2.65 6.83 0.95
N VAL A 8 3.93 7.13 1.14
CA VAL A 8 4.63 8.16 0.35
C VAL A 8 4.69 7.76 -1.12
N ILE A 9 5.03 6.51 -1.43
CA ILE A 9 5.06 6.00 -2.81
C ILE A 9 3.66 6.04 -3.44
N TRP A 10 2.63 5.59 -2.72
CA TRP A 10 1.25 5.64 -3.22
C TRP A 10 0.83 7.08 -3.53
N THR A 11 1.09 8.02 -2.61
CA THR A 11 0.74 9.42 -2.81
C THR A 11 1.48 10.03 -3.99
N ALA A 12 2.77 9.69 -4.19
CA ALA A 12 3.54 10.15 -5.33
C ALA A 12 3.00 9.62 -6.67
N LEU A 13 2.65 8.32 -6.73
CA LEU A 13 2.02 7.73 -7.92
C LEU A 13 0.68 8.41 -8.24
N SER A 14 -0.15 8.64 -7.23
CA SER A 14 -1.43 9.35 -7.38
C SER A 14 -1.24 10.79 -7.86
N ALA A 15 -0.19 11.49 -7.41
CA ALA A 15 0.11 12.85 -7.85
C ALA A 15 0.49 12.91 -9.34
N GLU A 16 1.13 11.86 -9.87
CA GLU A 16 1.42 11.68 -11.30
C GLU A 16 0.21 11.14 -12.10
N GLY A 17 -0.97 11.04 -11.48
CA GLY A 17 -2.20 10.56 -12.12
C GLY A 17 -2.29 9.04 -12.29
N LEU A 18 -1.43 8.27 -11.59
CA LEU A 18 -1.47 6.81 -11.60
C LEU A 18 -2.36 6.28 -10.47
N GLY A 19 -3.12 5.23 -10.77
CA GLY A 19 -3.85 4.46 -9.78
C GLY A 19 -2.93 3.40 -9.18
N ALA A 20 -3.11 3.09 -7.90
CA ALA A 20 -2.40 2.01 -7.22
C ALA A 20 -3.31 1.33 -6.19
N SER A 21 -2.96 0.11 -5.81
CA SER A 21 -3.53 -0.58 -4.65
C SER A 21 -2.44 -1.25 -3.83
N LEU A 22 -2.71 -1.59 -2.57
CA LEU A 22 -1.74 -2.27 -1.70
C LEU A 22 -2.26 -3.67 -1.35
N GLN A 23 -1.54 -4.69 -1.80
CA GLN A 23 -1.90 -6.10 -1.65
C GLN A 23 -0.91 -6.83 -0.71
N HIS A 24 -1.37 -7.94 -0.13
CA HIS A 24 -0.61 -8.76 0.81
C HIS A 24 -0.72 -10.25 0.47
N TYR A 25 -0.11 -10.68 -0.64
CA TYR A 25 0.04 -12.10 -1.00
C TYR A 25 1.11 -12.83 -0.18
N ASN A 26 1.95 -12.08 0.54
CA ASN A 26 2.86 -12.64 1.51
C ASN A 26 2.10 -13.35 2.65
N PRO A 27 2.60 -14.49 3.16
CA PRO A 27 3.89 -15.11 2.84
C PRO A 27 3.84 -16.11 1.66
N VAL A 28 2.68 -16.30 1.03
CA VAL A 28 2.43 -17.44 0.13
C VAL A 28 3.31 -17.41 -1.12
N ILE A 29 3.69 -16.21 -1.58
CA ILE A 29 4.54 -16.02 -2.76
C ILE A 29 6.03 -15.78 -2.43
N ASP A 30 6.39 -15.61 -1.15
CA ASP A 30 7.72 -15.09 -0.74
C ASP A 30 8.87 -15.93 -1.29
N ASN A 31 8.79 -17.26 -1.18
CA ASN A 31 9.86 -18.17 -1.65
C ASN A 31 10.01 -18.15 -3.17
N ALA A 32 8.90 -18.09 -3.90
CA ALA A 32 8.91 -18.02 -5.36
C ALA A 32 9.53 -16.69 -5.83
N VAL A 33 9.11 -15.58 -5.24
CA VAL A 33 9.64 -14.23 -5.52
C VAL A 33 11.15 -14.17 -5.23
N LYS A 34 11.58 -14.66 -4.05
CA LYS A 34 13.00 -14.65 -3.67
C LYS A 34 13.86 -15.45 -4.64
N LYS A 35 13.40 -16.65 -5.02
CA LYS A 35 14.11 -17.53 -5.95
C LYS A 35 14.19 -16.93 -7.35
N GLU A 36 13.09 -16.40 -7.87
CA GLU A 36 13.01 -15.88 -9.23
C GLU A 36 13.94 -14.67 -9.44
N TRP A 37 13.95 -13.75 -8.47
CA TRP A 37 14.70 -12.49 -8.57
C TRP A 37 15.98 -12.46 -7.72
N ASN A 38 16.44 -13.60 -7.22
CA ASN A 38 17.65 -13.73 -6.40
C ASN A 38 17.69 -12.74 -5.21
N ILE A 39 16.57 -12.58 -4.51
CA ILE A 39 16.46 -11.65 -3.38
C ILE A 39 17.12 -12.25 -2.14
N PRO A 40 17.91 -11.48 -1.36
CA PRO A 40 18.51 -11.98 -0.12
C PRO A 40 17.49 -12.57 0.87
N GLU A 41 17.81 -13.71 1.46
CA GLU A 41 16.89 -14.41 2.37
C GLU A 41 16.46 -13.58 3.59
N LYS A 42 17.33 -12.68 4.04
CA LYS A 42 17.07 -11.76 5.15
C LYS A 42 16.01 -10.70 4.84
N TRP A 43 15.68 -10.47 3.57
CA TRP A 43 14.64 -9.52 3.18
C TRP A 43 13.27 -10.16 3.33
N LYS A 44 12.37 -9.42 4.00
CA LYS A 44 10.99 -9.83 4.22
C LYS A 44 10.08 -9.07 3.26
N LEU A 45 9.28 -9.78 2.47
CA LEU A 45 8.25 -9.17 1.64
C LEU A 45 7.11 -8.69 2.54
N LEU A 46 6.79 -7.40 2.50
CA LEU A 46 5.79 -6.80 3.38
C LEU A 46 4.46 -6.50 2.69
N ALA A 47 4.50 -6.11 1.42
CA ALA A 47 3.33 -5.83 0.60
C ALA A 47 3.74 -5.76 -0.88
N GLN A 48 2.75 -5.73 -1.77
CA GLN A 48 2.91 -5.53 -3.21
C GLN A 48 2.02 -4.37 -3.64
N MET A 49 2.54 -3.45 -4.45
CA MET A 49 1.79 -2.27 -4.90
C MET A 49 1.70 -2.27 -6.43
N PRO A 50 0.72 -2.98 -7.03
CA PRO A 50 0.43 -2.83 -8.45
C PRO A 50 -0.10 -1.41 -8.71
N PHE A 51 0.40 -0.78 -9.77
CA PHE A 51 0.04 0.57 -10.17
C PHE A 51 -0.01 0.72 -11.70
N GLY A 52 -0.69 1.75 -12.20
CA GLY A 52 -0.79 2.01 -13.63
C GLY A 52 -1.82 3.10 -13.96
N LYS A 53 -2.16 3.23 -15.25
CA LYS A 53 -3.21 4.16 -15.69
C LYS A 53 -4.55 3.73 -15.08
N PRO A 54 -5.26 4.61 -14.34
CA PRO A 54 -6.59 4.30 -13.82
C PRO A 54 -7.54 3.94 -14.96
N VAL A 55 -8.26 2.83 -14.81
CA VAL A 55 -9.29 2.37 -15.75
C VAL A 55 -10.71 2.52 -15.19
N ASP A 56 -10.82 2.76 -13.89
CA ASP A 56 -12.08 2.93 -13.16
C ASP A 56 -11.90 3.95 -12.03
N LYS A 57 -13.00 4.42 -11.46
CA LYS A 57 -13.02 5.33 -10.31
C LYS A 57 -12.94 4.54 -9.00
N PRO A 58 -12.31 5.09 -7.95
CA PRO A 58 -12.38 4.49 -6.63
C PRO A 58 -13.82 4.50 -6.12
N GLU A 59 -14.18 3.46 -5.36
CA GLU A 59 -15.46 3.39 -4.65
C GLU A 59 -15.55 4.44 -3.53
N ASP A 60 -16.77 4.74 -3.13
CA ASP A 60 -17.00 5.64 -1.99
C ASP A 60 -16.43 5.04 -0.70
N LYS A 61 -15.73 5.88 0.06
CA LYS A 61 -15.07 5.47 1.30
C LYS A 61 -15.91 5.82 2.53
N GLU A 62 -16.24 4.77 3.29
CA GLU A 62 -16.68 4.80 4.69
C GLU A 62 -15.82 5.73 5.57
N VAL A 63 -16.33 6.85 6.11
CA VAL A 63 -15.58 7.69 7.06
C VAL A 63 -16.32 7.79 8.39
N VAL A 64 -15.71 7.26 9.46
CA VAL A 64 -16.21 7.36 10.83
C VAL A 64 -16.28 8.84 11.27
N PRO A 65 -17.32 9.27 12.01
CA PRO A 65 -17.45 10.64 12.51
C PRO A 65 -16.19 11.18 13.21
N LEU A 66 -15.99 12.50 13.16
CA LEU A 66 -14.78 13.14 13.68
C LEU A 66 -14.74 13.09 15.21
N GLU A 67 -15.89 13.28 15.83
CA GLU A 67 -16.11 13.32 17.27
C GLU A 67 -15.73 11.99 17.95
N GLU A 68 -15.82 10.88 17.21
CA GLU A 68 -15.41 9.56 17.67
C GLU A 68 -13.89 9.34 17.59
N ARG A 69 -13.20 10.05 16.69
CA ARG A 69 -11.78 9.84 16.38
C ARG A 69 -10.85 10.90 16.95
N VAL A 70 -11.36 12.07 17.32
CA VAL A 70 -10.57 13.21 17.80
C VAL A 70 -11.22 13.83 19.03
N LYS A 71 -10.43 13.99 20.10
CA LYS A 71 -10.84 14.71 21.32
C LYS A 71 -9.91 15.90 21.54
N VAL A 72 -10.48 17.06 21.85
CA VAL A 72 -9.74 18.30 22.11
C VAL A 72 -10.00 18.72 23.55
N TYR A 73 -8.94 18.98 24.30
CA TYR A 73 -8.97 19.49 25.66
C TYR A 73 -8.21 20.83 25.70
N ARG A 74 -8.69 21.78 26.50
CA ARG A 74 -8.07 23.10 26.71
C ARG A 74 -7.49 23.19 28.11
#